data_AF-A0A7C7GAK5-F1
#
_entry.id   AF-A0A7C7GAK5-F1
#
_cell.length_a   1.000
_cell.length_b   1.000
_cell.length_c   1.000
_cell.angle_alpha   90.00
_cell.angle_beta   90.00
_cell.angle_gamma   90.00
#
_symmetry.space_group_name_H-M   'P 1'
#
loop_
_entity.id
_entity.type
_entity.pdbx_description
1 polymer ?
#
loop_
_entity_poly.entity_id
_entity_poly.type
_entity_poly.pdbx_seq_one_letter_code
_entity_poly.pdbx_strand_id
1 'polypeptide(L)'
;MNNIDVANQYFDAWNNHDSNAIVATFADGGTYSDPASGGELTGPAIGGYASGLFAGFPDLSFDIVSVASTGEDSVSAQWVMKGTNSGDFAGGPPTGGSITLPGADFITIEDGKMKSVQGYFDQRTLVEQLGLQVIVQPYQIGPVQWGSAVRMNLGNPAKPGAISLTWIAPRSEEEGNKIRDFTQKIIQELPKAPGFLGLVTASLRDKMFSITAWDSADDAAKLTQAGPHKEAMSEFFSGNLGSAASTSVWVQERINAVWVRCGSCDQISSYDRDEGKCQCGEALPDPPPYW
;
A
#
# COMPACT_ATOMS: atom_id res chain seq x y z
N MET A 1 -11.05 -38.86 17.91
CA MET A 1 -11.53 -37.57 17.39
C MET A 1 -11.77 -37.77 15.91
N ASN A 2 -12.94 -37.43 15.38
CA ASN A 2 -13.18 -37.57 13.93
C ASN A 2 -12.54 -36.39 13.17
N ASN A 3 -12.43 -36.47 11.84
CA ASN A 3 -11.77 -35.43 11.04
C ASN A 3 -12.47 -34.06 11.12
N ILE A 4 -13.80 -34.03 11.30
CA ILE A 4 -14.56 -32.79 11.49
C ILE A 4 -14.24 -32.15 12.85
N ASP A 5 -14.08 -32.95 13.91
CA ASP A 5 -13.70 -32.45 15.24
C ASP A 5 -12.29 -31.81 15.20
N VAL A 6 -11.35 -32.38 14.44
CA VAL A 6 -10.01 -31.81 14.24
C VAL A 6 -10.10 -30.46 13.52
N ALA A 7 -10.91 -30.37 12.46
CA ALA A 7 -11.14 -29.10 11.75
C ALA A 7 -11.82 -28.05 12.66
N ASN A 8 -12.78 -28.44 13.49
CA ASN A 8 -13.41 -27.53 14.45
C ASN A 8 -12.42 -27.03 15.50
N GLN A 9 -11.54 -27.91 16.02
CA GLN A 9 -10.48 -27.50 16.95
C GLN A 9 -9.54 -26.45 16.33
N TYR A 10 -9.26 -26.56 15.03
CA TYR A 10 -8.48 -25.57 14.30
C TYR A 10 -9.20 -24.22 14.22
N PHE A 11 -10.49 -24.19 13.89
CA PHE A 11 -11.27 -22.93 13.88
C PHE A 11 -11.45 -22.33 15.27
N ASP A 12 -11.61 -23.15 16.30
CA ASP A 12 -11.64 -22.70 17.69
C ASP A 12 -10.31 -22.04 18.08
N ALA A 13 -9.18 -22.60 17.66
CA ALA A 13 -7.87 -22.00 17.92
C ALA A 13 -7.71 -20.62 17.23
N TRP A 14 -8.22 -20.46 16.01
CA TRP A 14 -8.32 -19.16 15.34
C TRP A 14 -9.21 -18.19 16.10
N ASN A 15 -10.42 -18.58 16.48
CA ASN A 15 -11.37 -17.72 17.19
C ASN A 15 -10.91 -17.36 18.62
N ASN A 16 -10.04 -18.17 19.23
CA ASN A 16 -9.41 -17.88 20.52
C ASN A 16 -8.11 -17.07 20.40
N HIS A 17 -7.70 -16.71 19.18
CA HIS A 17 -6.45 -16.01 18.88
C HIS A 17 -5.19 -16.72 19.44
N ASP A 18 -5.20 -18.07 19.47
CA ASP A 18 -4.10 -18.87 20.01
C ASP A 18 -3.27 -19.46 18.87
N SER A 19 -2.21 -18.75 18.49
CA SER A 19 -1.30 -19.16 17.42
C SER A 19 -0.56 -20.47 17.72
N ASN A 20 -0.31 -20.79 18.99
CA ASN A 20 0.32 -22.05 19.38
C ASN A 20 -0.66 -23.21 19.26
N ALA A 21 -1.93 -23.01 19.66
CA ALA A 21 -2.97 -24.00 19.48
C ALA A 21 -3.25 -24.26 17.99
N ILE A 22 -3.22 -23.22 17.14
CA ILE A 22 -3.32 -23.39 15.68
C ILE A 22 -2.19 -24.31 15.20
N VAL A 23 -0.93 -23.99 15.48
CA VAL A 23 0.22 -24.81 15.05
C VAL A 23 0.10 -26.24 15.57
N ALA A 24 -0.36 -26.42 16.80
CA ALA A 24 -0.53 -27.74 17.41
C ALA A 24 -1.60 -28.62 16.72
N THR A 25 -2.49 -28.07 15.90
CA THR A 25 -3.45 -28.87 15.11
C THR A 25 -2.84 -29.50 13.85
N PHE A 26 -1.67 -29.02 13.40
CA PHE A 26 -0.96 -29.56 12.25
C PHE A 26 -0.09 -30.77 12.61
N ALA A 27 0.15 -31.64 11.63
CA ALA A 27 1.17 -32.67 11.69
C ALA A 27 2.57 -32.04 11.56
N ASP A 28 3.61 -32.79 11.94
CA ASP A 28 4.99 -32.37 11.67
C ASP A 28 5.19 -32.19 10.16
N GLY A 29 5.59 -30.98 9.76
CA GLY A 29 5.74 -30.61 8.34
C GLY A 29 4.43 -30.28 7.62
N GLY A 30 3.30 -30.21 8.33
CA GLY A 30 2.02 -29.82 7.76
C GLY A 30 2.03 -28.39 7.22
N THR A 31 1.28 -28.15 6.15
CA THR A 31 1.31 -26.88 5.39
C THR A 31 0.02 -26.06 5.53
N TYR A 32 0.16 -24.74 5.54
CA TYR A 32 -0.95 -23.79 5.41
C TYR A 32 -0.69 -22.86 4.22
N SER A 33 -1.71 -22.59 3.41
CA SER A 33 -1.66 -21.55 2.39
C SER A 33 -3.02 -20.91 2.19
N ASP A 34 -3.02 -19.60 1.95
CA ASP A 34 -4.19 -18.85 1.50
C ASP A 34 -3.74 -17.75 0.51
N PRO A 35 -4.67 -16.95 -0.06
CA PRO A 35 -4.31 -15.86 -0.98
C PRO A 35 -3.37 -14.78 -0.43
N ALA A 36 -3.28 -14.60 0.90
CA ALA A 36 -2.48 -13.58 1.57
C ALA A 36 -1.19 -14.11 2.21
N SER A 37 -0.99 -15.43 2.31
CA SER A 37 0.18 -16.04 2.95
C SER A 37 1.47 -15.87 2.15
N GLY A 38 1.40 -15.52 0.86
CA GLY A 38 2.55 -15.35 -0.02
C GLY A 38 3.28 -16.65 -0.39
N GLY A 39 2.67 -17.81 -0.10
CA GLY A 39 3.25 -19.13 -0.31
C GLY A 39 2.80 -20.14 0.76
N GLU A 40 3.38 -21.34 0.72
CA GLU A 40 3.14 -22.36 1.75
C GLU A 40 3.92 -22.05 3.03
N LEU A 41 3.22 -22.10 4.16
CA LEU A 41 3.77 -21.91 5.50
C LEU A 41 3.82 -23.25 6.23
N THR A 42 4.84 -23.46 7.06
CA THR A 42 4.98 -24.65 7.91
C THR A 42 5.40 -24.27 9.32
N GLY A 43 4.98 -25.08 10.31
CA GLY A 43 5.41 -24.97 11.69
C GLY A 43 5.30 -23.55 12.27
N PRO A 44 6.38 -22.97 12.83
CA PRO A 44 6.34 -21.62 13.42
C PRO A 44 5.89 -20.50 12.48
N ALA A 45 6.06 -20.66 11.16
CA ALA A 45 5.62 -19.66 10.19
C ALA A 45 4.09 -19.51 10.16
N ILE A 46 3.34 -20.61 10.39
CA ILE A 46 1.88 -20.60 10.50
C ILE A 46 1.47 -19.76 11.72
N GLY A 47 2.12 -19.97 12.87
CA GLY A 47 1.86 -19.21 14.09
C GLY A 47 2.22 -17.73 13.96
N GLY A 48 3.32 -17.40 13.28
CA GLY A 48 3.70 -16.03 12.96
C GLY A 48 2.68 -15.32 12.07
N TYR A 49 2.19 -16.00 11.04
CA TYR A 49 1.14 -15.50 10.17
C TYR A 49 -0.17 -15.21 10.92
N ALA A 50 -0.65 -16.17 11.71
CA ALA A 50 -1.83 -16.01 12.55
C ALA A 50 -1.68 -14.83 13.54
N SER A 51 -0.52 -14.73 14.19
CA SER A 51 -0.24 -13.63 15.14
C SER A 51 -0.24 -12.26 14.46
N GLY A 52 0.26 -12.17 13.22
CA GLY A 52 0.17 -10.94 12.42
C GLY A 52 -1.27 -10.55 12.10
N LEU A 53 -2.13 -11.51 11.79
CA LEU A 53 -3.56 -11.27 11.59
C LEU A 53 -4.24 -10.80 12.87
N PHE A 54 -3.97 -11.42 14.03
CA PHE A 54 -4.53 -10.97 15.31
C PHE A 54 -4.08 -9.57 15.70
N ALA A 55 -2.82 -9.21 15.40
CA ALA A 55 -2.32 -7.86 15.62
C ALA A 55 -3.04 -6.84 14.74
N GLY A 56 -3.29 -7.16 13.47
CA GLY A 56 -4.01 -6.30 12.53
C GLY A 56 -5.51 -6.19 12.82
N PHE A 57 -6.13 -7.29 13.28
CA PHE A 57 -7.56 -7.46 13.56
C PHE A 57 -7.77 -8.07 14.96
N PRO A 58 -7.71 -7.28 16.04
CA PRO A 58 -7.85 -7.80 17.40
C PRO A 58 -9.24 -8.39 17.73
N ASP A 59 -10.24 -8.12 16.90
CA ASP A 59 -11.60 -8.67 16.97
C ASP A 59 -11.85 -9.75 15.89
N LEU A 60 -10.79 -10.32 15.29
CA LEU A 60 -10.90 -11.32 14.23
C LEU A 60 -11.78 -12.50 14.65
N SER A 61 -12.72 -12.88 13.82
CA SER A 61 -13.52 -14.09 14.02
C SER A 61 -13.82 -14.81 12.71
N PHE A 62 -14.03 -16.10 12.81
CA PHE A 62 -14.50 -16.97 11.74
C PHE A 62 -15.85 -17.55 12.14
N ASP A 63 -16.90 -17.10 11.45
CA ASP A 63 -18.22 -17.70 11.54
C ASP A 63 -18.25 -18.93 10.64
N ILE A 64 -18.26 -20.13 11.23
CA ILE A 64 -18.27 -21.38 10.48
C ILE A 64 -19.68 -21.65 9.97
N VAL A 65 -19.86 -21.59 8.65
CA VAL A 65 -21.16 -21.76 7.97
C VAL A 65 -21.47 -23.24 7.78
N SER A 66 -20.48 -24.03 7.35
CA SER A 66 -20.62 -25.47 7.20
C SER A 66 -19.27 -26.18 7.24
N VAL A 67 -19.25 -27.40 7.76
CA VAL A 67 -18.09 -28.30 7.70
C VAL A 67 -18.58 -29.67 7.25
N ALA A 68 -17.90 -30.28 6.28
CA ALA A 68 -18.26 -31.57 5.73
C ALA A 68 -17.02 -32.41 5.43
N SER A 69 -17.11 -33.72 5.66
CA SER A 69 -16.15 -34.67 5.10
C SER A 69 -16.41 -34.81 3.60
N THR A 70 -15.35 -34.68 2.80
CA THR A 70 -15.38 -34.77 1.33
C THR A 70 -14.58 -35.97 0.81
N GLY A 71 -13.98 -36.74 1.72
CA GLY A 71 -13.22 -37.96 1.48
C GLY A 71 -12.85 -38.60 2.83
N GLU A 72 -12.14 -39.72 2.79
CA GLU A 72 -11.68 -40.44 4.00
C GLU A 72 -10.85 -39.50 4.90
N ASP A 73 -9.89 -38.81 4.30
CA ASP A 73 -8.94 -37.92 4.97
C ASP A 73 -9.17 -36.44 4.66
N SER A 74 -10.31 -36.09 4.05
CA SER A 74 -10.57 -34.75 3.53
C SER A 74 -11.80 -34.10 4.17
N VAL A 75 -11.64 -32.85 4.56
CA VAL A 75 -12.70 -31.99 5.10
C VAL A 75 -12.73 -30.69 4.30
N SER A 76 -13.92 -30.22 3.95
CA SER A 76 -14.12 -28.85 3.47
C SER A 76 -14.92 -28.04 4.48
N ALA A 77 -14.51 -26.81 4.73
CA ALA A 77 -15.20 -25.88 5.59
C ALA A 77 -15.53 -24.60 4.82
N GLN A 78 -16.73 -24.07 5.01
CA GLN A 78 -17.14 -22.76 4.56
C GLN A 78 -17.22 -21.85 5.78
N TRP A 79 -16.64 -20.66 5.69
CA TRP A 79 -16.59 -19.70 6.78
C TRP A 79 -16.81 -18.26 6.29
N VAL A 80 -17.09 -17.36 7.24
CA VAL A 80 -17.05 -15.92 7.01
C VAL A 80 -16.07 -15.32 8.02
N MET A 81 -14.98 -14.75 7.52
CA MET A 81 -13.99 -14.03 8.32
C MET A 81 -14.49 -12.61 8.54
N LYS A 82 -14.44 -12.15 9.79
CA LYS A 82 -14.84 -10.80 10.20
C LYS A 82 -13.76 -10.18 11.06
N GLY A 83 -13.67 -8.87 11.03
CA GLY A 83 -12.78 -8.11 11.91
C GLY A 83 -12.72 -6.64 11.50
N THR A 84 -12.11 -5.83 12.35
CA THR A 84 -11.86 -4.40 12.15
C THR A 84 -10.35 -4.17 12.19
N ASN A 85 -9.81 -3.55 11.15
CA ASN A 85 -8.38 -3.29 11.08
C ASN A 85 -7.99 -2.10 11.97
N SER A 86 -7.75 -2.39 13.26
CA SER A 86 -7.35 -1.40 14.27
C SER A 86 -5.88 -1.48 14.66
N GLY A 87 -5.12 -2.44 14.11
CA GLY A 87 -3.66 -2.50 14.24
C GLY A 87 -2.94 -2.43 12.89
N ASP A 88 -1.62 -2.39 12.93
CA ASP A 88 -0.79 -2.41 11.72
C ASP A 88 -1.01 -3.72 10.96
N PHE A 89 -1.21 -3.63 9.65
CA PHE A 89 -1.50 -4.79 8.80
C PHE A 89 -0.82 -4.64 7.44
N ALA A 90 -0.22 -5.73 6.95
CA ALA A 90 0.49 -5.78 5.67
C ALA A 90 1.53 -4.65 5.46
N GLY A 91 2.18 -4.21 6.54
CA GLY A 91 3.17 -3.12 6.51
C GLY A 91 2.58 -1.70 6.47
N GLY A 92 1.26 -1.56 6.50
CA GLY A 92 0.55 -0.28 6.60
C GLY A 92 0.01 -0.01 8.02
N PRO A 93 -0.27 1.26 8.34
CA PRO A 93 -0.97 1.63 9.58
C PRO A 93 -2.43 1.14 9.55
N PRO A 94 -3.12 1.11 10.70
CA PRO A 94 -4.53 0.73 10.77
C PRO A 94 -5.41 1.60 9.88
N THR A 95 -6.24 0.95 9.07
CA THR A 95 -7.17 1.61 8.15
C THR A 95 -8.50 1.99 8.82
N GLY A 96 -8.85 1.33 9.93
CA GLY A 96 -10.16 1.45 10.57
C GLY A 96 -11.31 0.80 9.79
N GLY A 97 -11.04 0.18 8.65
CA GLY A 97 -12.04 -0.55 7.87
C GLY A 97 -12.41 -1.88 8.52
N SER A 98 -13.66 -2.31 8.32
CA SER A 98 -14.14 -3.62 8.75
C SER A 98 -14.26 -4.56 7.56
N ILE A 99 -13.91 -5.82 7.79
CA ILE A 99 -13.98 -6.89 6.80
C ILE A 99 -15.13 -7.86 7.10
N THR A 100 -15.72 -8.40 6.06
CA THR A 100 -16.65 -9.54 6.10
C THR A 100 -16.41 -10.33 4.82
N LEU A 101 -15.65 -11.40 4.94
CA LEU A 101 -15.09 -12.15 3.82
C LEU A 101 -15.58 -13.59 3.85
N PRO A 102 -16.46 -13.98 2.91
CA PRO A 102 -16.73 -15.38 2.66
C PRO A 102 -15.45 -16.09 2.20
N GLY A 103 -15.22 -17.28 2.74
CA GLY A 103 -14.11 -18.12 2.35
C GLY A 103 -14.41 -19.60 2.56
N ALA A 104 -13.42 -20.41 2.18
CA ALA A 104 -13.47 -21.85 2.38
C ALA A 104 -12.07 -22.42 2.57
N ASP A 105 -11.98 -23.44 3.42
CA ASP A 105 -10.76 -24.22 3.62
C ASP A 105 -10.97 -25.65 3.12
N PHE A 106 -9.96 -26.17 2.43
CA PHE A 106 -9.83 -27.58 2.11
C PHE A 106 -8.70 -28.18 2.95
N ILE A 107 -9.05 -29.14 3.78
CA ILE A 107 -8.20 -29.67 4.84
C ILE A 107 -7.95 -31.15 4.58
N THR A 108 -6.68 -31.55 4.57
CA THR A 108 -6.27 -32.96 4.55
C THR A 108 -5.78 -33.34 5.94
N ILE A 109 -6.28 -34.44 6.50
CA ILE A 109 -6.01 -34.91 7.86
C ILE A 109 -5.41 -36.31 7.80
N GLU A 110 -4.33 -36.54 8.53
CA GLU A 110 -3.65 -37.83 8.66
C GLU A 110 -3.34 -38.06 10.14
N ASP A 111 -3.66 -39.24 10.66
CA ASP A 111 -3.45 -39.61 12.07
C ASP A 111 -3.98 -38.59 13.11
N GLY A 112 -5.12 -37.96 12.80
CA GLY A 112 -5.77 -36.98 13.68
C GLY A 112 -5.09 -35.61 13.73
N LYS A 113 -4.22 -35.31 12.76
CA LYS A 113 -3.53 -34.03 12.59
C LYS A 113 -3.69 -33.51 11.16
N MET A 114 -3.72 -32.20 10.97
CA MET A 114 -3.82 -31.63 9.62
C MET A 114 -2.47 -31.72 8.91
N LYS A 115 -2.47 -32.42 7.78
CA LYS A 115 -1.35 -32.47 6.84
C LYS A 115 -1.27 -31.21 5.98
N SER A 116 -2.42 -30.67 5.58
CA SER A 116 -2.48 -29.45 4.79
C SER A 116 -3.79 -28.71 5.03
N VAL A 117 -3.74 -27.38 5.02
CA VAL A 117 -4.89 -26.48 4.90
C VAL A 117 -4.67 -25.57 3.71
N GLN A 118 -5.59 -25.60 2.75
CA GLN A 118 -5.64 -24.66 1.63
C GLN A 118 -6.89 -23.80 1.76
N GLY A 119 -6.70 -22.53 2.14
CA GLY A 119 -7.75 -21.53 2.24
C GLY A 119 -7.96 -20.78 0.92
N TYR A 120 -9.21 -20.37 0.69
CA TYR A 120 -9.63 -19.53 -0.43
C TYR A 120 -10.57 -18.44 0.06
N PHE A 121 -10.28 -17.19 -0.31
CA PHE A 121 -11.17 -16.05 -0.17
C PHE A 121 -10.83 -15.02 -1.26
N ASP A 122 -11.70 -14.04 -1.46
CA ASP A 122 -11.43 -12.96 -2.43
C ASP A 122 -10.52 -11.89 -1.84
N GLN A 123 -9.24 -11.92 -2.22
CA GLN A 123 -8.25 -10.93 -1.81
C GLN A 123 -8.59 -9.51 -2.29
N ARG A 124 -9.30 -9.37 -3.42
CA ARG A 124 -9.74 -8.05 -3.89
C ARG A 124 -10.76 -7.47 -2.92
N THR A 125 -11.75 -8.26 -2.52
CA THR A 125 -12.76 -7.85 -1.55
C THR A 125 -12.13 -7.44 -0.21
N LEU A 126 -11.13 -8.19 0.28
CA LEU A 126 -10.35 -7.81 1.48
C LEU A 126 -9.77 -6.40 1.35
N VAL A 127 -9.02 -6.15 0.27
CA VAL A 127 -8.33 -4.87 0.07
C VAL A 127 -9.34 -3.71 -0.10
N GLU A 128 -10.42 -3.91 -0.87
CA GLU A 128 -11.45 -2.88 -1.08
C GLU A 128 -12.21 -2.56 0.22
N GLN A 129 -12.52 -3.56 1.07
CA GLN A 129 -13.19 -3.34 2.37
C GLN A 129 -12.32 -2.57 3.37
N LEU A 130 -10.99 -2.64 3.24
CA LEU A 130 -10.05 -1.82 4.00
C LEU A 130 -9.88 -0.40 3.44
N GLY A 131 -10.66 -0.01 2.43
CA GLY A 131 -10.55 1.29 1.78
C GLY A 131 -9.30 1.45 0.91
N LEU A 132 -8.65 0.34 0.56
CA LEU A 132 -7.46 0.31 -0.28
C LEU A 132 -7.86 0.10 -1.75
N GLN A 133 -7.00 0.55 -2.66
CA GLN A 133 -7.27 0.51 -4.09
C GLN A 133 -6.62 -0.71 -4.76
N VAL A 134 -7.39 -1.44 -5.58
CA VAL A 134 -6.88 -2.46 -6.50
C VAL A 134 -7.01 -1.94 -7.93
N ILE A 135 -5.88 -1.72 -8.61
CA ILE A 135 -5.84 -1.31 -10.02
C ILE A 135 -5.32 -2.47 -10.86
N VAL A 136 -6.16 -3.02 -11.73
CA VAL A 136 -5.75 -4.05 -12.70
C VAL A 136 -5.39 -3.37 -14.02
N GLN A 137 -4.09 -3.37 -14.33
CA GLN A 137 -3.54 -2.75 -15.53
C GLN A 137 -2.37 -3.57 -16.08
N PRO A 138 -2.15 -3.60 -17.41
CA PRO A 138 -1.00 -4.28 -17.99
C PRO A 138 0.29 -3.58 -17.59
N TYR A 139 1.37 -4.31 -17.30
CA TYR A 139 2.65 -3.66 -17.01
C TYR A 139 3.19 -2.87 -18.21
N GLN A 140 2.97 -3.37 -19.43
CA GLN A 140 3.43 -2.72 -20.66
C GLN A 140 2.64 -3.18 -21.90
N ILE A 141 2.42 -2.25 -22.82
CA ILE A 141 1.87 -2.47 -24.16
C ILE A 141 2.63 -1.55 -25.10
N GLY A 142 3.46 -2.13 -25.96
CA GLY A 142 4.35 -1.37 -26.83
C GLY A 142 5.22 -0.40 -26.01
N PRO A 143 5.22 0.91 -26.31
CA PRO A 143 6.01 1.90 -25.58
C PRO A 143 5.34 2.40 -24.28
N VAL A 144 4.11 1.98 -23.98
CA VAL A 144 3.37 2.45 -22.81
C VAL A 144 3.64 1.55 -21.62
N GLN A 145 3.96 2.14 -20.47
CA GLN A 145 4.15 1.46 -19.19
C GLN A 145 3.12 1.97 -18.18
N TRP A 146 2.69 1.08 -17.29
CA TRP A 146 1.77 1.43 -16.20
C TRP A 146 2.44 1.23 -14.85
N GLY A 147 1.91 1.94 -13.87
CA GLY A 147 2.44 1.96 -12.52
C GLY A 147 1.50 2.66 -11.55
N SER A 148 2.01 2.99 -10.38
CA SER A 148 1.29 3.79 -9.38
C SER A 148 1.92 5.16 -9.22
N ALA A 149 1.13 6.12 -8.74
CA ALA A 149 1.63 7.44 -8.36
C ALA A 149 1.05 7.83 -7.00
N VAL A 150 1.85 8.52 -6.19
CA VAL A 150 1.45 9.08 -4.90
C VAL A 150 1.65 10.58 -4.94
N ARG A 151 0.62 11.35 -4.58
CA ARG A 151 0.72 12.80 -4.45
C ARG A 151 0.61 13.20 -2.98
N MET A 152 1.50 14.09 -2.57
CA MET A 152 1.39 14.83 -1.32
C MET A 152 1.05 16.28 -1.65
N ASN A 153 -0.09 16.74 -1.14
CA ASN A 153 -0.56 18.11 -1.27
C ASN A 153 -0.65 18.73 0.14
N LEU A 154 0.06 19.82 0.37
CA LEU A 154 0.09 20.53 1.65
C LEU A 154 -0.96 21.66 1.75
N GLY A 155 -1.78 21.84 0.70
CA GLY A 155 -2.73 22.95 0.60
C GLY A 155 -2.06 24.31 0.34
N ASN A 156 -0.76 24.33 0.03
CA ASN A 156 0.00 25.56 -0.17
C ASN A 156 -0.29 26.15 -1.57
N PRO A 157 -0.92 27.33 -1.68
CA PRO A 157 -1.27 27.92 -2.98
C PRO A 157 -0.08 28.56 -3.70
N ALA A 158 1.13 28.56 -3.12
CA ALA A 158 2.30 29.20 -3.69
C ALA A 158 2.67 28.62 -5.07
N LYS A 159 3.15 29.50 -5.96
CA LYS A 159 3.72 29.11 -7.25
C LYS A 159 5.12 28.51 -7.02
N PRO A 160 5.40 27.29 -7.51
CA PRO A 160 6.73 26.73 -7.40
C PRO A 160 7.79 27.58 -8.11
N GLY A 161 8.82 28.01 -7.41
CA GLY A 161 9.99 28.63 -8.02
C GLY A 161 10.96 27.62 -8.64
N ALA A 162 10.93 26.37 -8.16
CA ALA A 162 11.67 25.27 -8.75
C ALA A 162 10.94 23.92 -8.64
N ILE A 163 11.25 23.02 -9.58
CA ILE A 163 10.84 21.62 -9.57
C ILE A 163 12.09 20.75 -9.56
N SER A 164 12.21 19.83 -8.62
CA SER A 164 13.21 18.76 -8.72
C SER A 164 12.60 17.51 -9.32
N LEU A 165 13.28 16.94 -10.32
CA LEU A 165 12.94 15.66 -10.93
C LEU A 165 14.08 14.68 -10.67
N THR A 166 13.74 13.57 -10.05
CA THR A 166 14.65 12.46 -9.79
C THR A 166 14.08 11.15 -10.31
N TRP A 167 14.95 10.24 -10.74
CA TRP A 167 14.58 8.84 -10.97
C TRP A 167 15.70 7.90 -10.57
N ILE A 168 15.34 6.69 -10.17
CA ILE A 168 16.24 5.61 -9.82
C ILE A 168 15.73 4.28 -10.39
N ALA A 169 16.64 3.46 -10.90
CA ALA A 169 16.34 2.16 -11.50
C ALA A 169 16.84 1.03 -10.57
N PRO A 170 15.97 0.24 -9.92
CA PRO A 170 16.40 -0.91 -9.12
C PRO A 170 17.01 -2.02 -10.00
N ARG A 171 17.89 -2.85 -9.42
CA ARG A 171 18.44 -4.05 -10.09
C ARG A 171 17.55 -5.28 -9.92
N SER A 172 16.75 -5.30 -8.87
CA SER A 172 15.89 -6.41 -8.47
C SER A 172 14.64 -5.90 -7.77
N GLU A 173 13.66 -6.79 -7.56
CA GLU A 173 12.47 -6.47 -6.77
C GLU A 173 12.81 -6.13 -5.32
N GLU A 174 13.78 -6.85 -4.73
CA GLU A 174 14.29 -6.59 -3.38
C GLU A 174 14.84 -5.17 -3.24
N GLU A 175 15.64 -4.72 -4.21
CA GLU A 175 16.08 -3.32 -4.24
C GLU A 175 14.94 -2.34 -4.47
N GLY A 176 13.96 -2.69 -5.30
CA GLY A 176 12.74 -1.91 -5.47
C GLY A 176 12.02 -1.67 -4.13
N ASN A 177 11.93 -2.70 -3.28
CA ASN A 177 11.35 -2.59 -1.94
C ASN A 177 12.21 -1.71 -1.04
N LYS A 178 13.53 -1.87 -1.04
CA LYS A 178 14.45 -0.99 -0.30
C LYS A 178 14.33 0.49 -0.72
N ILE A 179 14.16 0.77 -2.02
CA ILE A 179 13.91 2.14 -2.51
C ILE A 179 12.56 2.67 -2.00
N ARG A 180 11.51 1.83 -1.97
CA ARG A 180 10.20 2.20 -1.40
C ARG A 180 10.30 2.54 0.09
N ASP A 181 11.07 1.78 0.85
CA ASP A 181 11.28 2.04 2.28
C ASP A 181 11.98 3.40 2.51
N PHE A 182 13.03 3.69 1.74
CA PHE A 182 13.65 5.02 1.76
C PHE A 182 12.67 6.11 1.34
N THR A 183 11.88 5.85 0.29
CA THR A 183 10.86 6.79 -0.20
C THR A 183 9.84 7.13 0.88
N GLN A 184 9.32 6.14 1.62
CA GLN A 184 8.40 6.37 2.72
C GLN A 184 9.02 7.23 3.82
N LYS A 185 10.27 6.96 4.21
CA LYS A 185 11.00 7.78 5.20
C LYS A 185 11.23 9.21 4.70
N ILE A 186 11.60 9.38 3.44
CA ILE A 186 11.79 10.70 2.81
C ILE A 186 10.48 11.49 2.79
N ILE A 187 9.37 10.84 2.40
CA ILE A 187 8.03 11.42 2.37
C ILE A 187 7.61 11.96 3.75
N GLN A 188 7.97 11.29 4.84
CA GLN A 188 7.63 11.73 6.20
C GLN A 188 8.41 12.99 6.64
N GLU A 189 9.61 13.21 6.09
CA GLU A 189 10.46 14.36 6.44
C GLU A 189 10.28 15.56 5.52
N LEU A 190 9.91 15.34 4.25
CA LEU A 190 9.76 16.39 3.24
C LEU A 190 8.86 17.58 3.67
N PRO A 191 7.69 17.38 4.31
CA PRO A 191 6.85 18.50 4.78
C PRO A 191 7.55 19.46 5.75
N LYS A 192 8.63 19.02 6.41
CA LYS A 192 9.41 19.83 7.35
C LYS A 192 10.54 20.60 6.67
N ALA A 193 10.83 20.30 5.39
CA ALA A 193 11.91 20.95 4.66
C ALA A 193 11.52 22.39 4.28
N PRO A 194 12.40 23.39 4.54
CA PRO A 194 12.15 24.76 4.11
C PRO A 194 11.89 24.85 2.61
N GLY A 195 10.87 25.64 2.25
CA GLY A 195 10.51 25.87 0.85
C GLY A 195 9.84 24.69 0.14
N PHE A 196 9.54 23.57 0.82
CA PHE A 196 8.85 22.44 0.19
C PHE A 196 7.35 22.74 -0.02
N LEU A 197 6.85 22.49 -1.23
CA LEU A 197 5.47 22.78 -1.62
C LEU A 197 4.62 21.52 -1.85
N GLY A 198 5.25 20.42 -2.24
CA GLY A 198 4.60 19.13 -2.38
C GLY A 198 5.38 18.16 -3.25
N LEU A 199 4.82 16.97 -3.44
CA LEU A 199 5.51 15.84 -4.07
C LEU A 199 4.53 15.03 -4.92
N VAL A 200 5.03 14.53 -6.05
CA VAL A 200 4.47 13.40 -6.77
C VAL A 200 5.56 12.35 -6.93
N THR A 201 5.34 11.13 -6.43
CA THR A 201 6.16 9.98 -6.81
C THR A 201 5.42 9.13 -7.82
N ALA A 202 6.16 8.45 -8.69
CA ALA A 202 5.60 7.43 -9.57
C ALA A 202 6.49 6.19 -9.55
N SER A 203 5.88 5.01 -9.44
CA SER A 203 6.57 3.73 -9.54
C SER A 203 6.14 3.05 -10.83
N LEU A 204 7.05 2.98 -11.79
CA LEU A 204 6.92 2.16 -12.99
C LEU A 204 7.69 0.86 -12.79
N ARG A 205 7.57 -0.07 -13.75
CA ARG A 205 8.20 -1.40 -13.67
C ARG A 205 9.71 -1.35 -13.44
N ASP A 206 10.41 -0.49 -14.17
CA ASP A 206 11.88 -0.45 -14.21
C ASP A 206 12.47 0.77 -13.48
N LYS A 207 11.63 1.74 -13.08
CA LYS A 207 12.06 2.99 -12.48
C LYS A 207 11.07 3.53 -11.48
N MET A 208 11.61 4.18 -10.46
CA MET A 208 10.86 5.05 -9.56
C MET A 208 11.24 6.50 -9.82
N PHE A 209 10.24 7.36 -9.89
CA PHE A 209 10.36 8.80 -10.14
C PHE A 209 9.89 9.57 -8.92
N SER A 210 10.52 10.72 -8.67
CA SER A 210 10.06 11.71 -7.71
C SER A 210 10.10 13.09 -8.34
N ILE A 211 9.00 13.83 -8.21
CA ILE A 211 8.83 15.20 -8.67
C ILE A 211 8.43 16.03 -7.46
N THR A 212 9.31 16.91 -7.02
CA THR A 212 9.07 17.77 -5.84
C THR A 212 9.03 19.23 -6.25
N ALA A 213 8.07 19.97 -5.71
CA ALA A 213 7.95 21.40 -5.92
C ALA A 213 8.51 22.19 -4.74
N TRP A 214 9.18 23.28 -5.06
CA TRP A 214 9.92 24.10 -4.11
C TRP A 214 9.72 25.59 -4.36
N ASP A 215 9.83 26.40 -3.31
CA ASP A 215 9.85 27.86 -3.39
C ASP A 215 11.04 28.37 -4.21
N SER A 216 12.20 27.69 -4.12
CA SER A 216 13.41 28.08 -4.84
C SER A 216 14.27 26.87 -5.23
N ALA A 217 15.18 27.08 -6.19
CA ALA A 217 16.17 26.07 -6.56
C ALA A 217 17.16 25.77 -5.43
N ASP A 218 17.47 26.77 -4.60
CA ASP A 218 18.38 26.62 -3.47
C ASP A 218 17.78 25.73 -2.38
N ASP A 219 16.46 25.81 -2.17
CA ASP A 219 15.77 24.93 -1.22
C ASP A 219 15.73 23.49 -1.72
N ALA A 220 15.47 23.29 -3.02
CA ALA A 220 15.56 21.97 -3.64
C ALA A 220 16.98 21.36 -3.53
N ALA A 221 18.03 22.16 -3.73
CA ALA A 221 19.42 21.72 -3.67
C ALA A 221 19.89 21.25 -2.28
N LYS A 222 19.17 21.63 -1.21
CA LYS A 222 19.48 21.21 0.16
C LYS A 222 18.95 19.81 0.49
N LEU A 223 18.03 19.26 -0.31
CA LEU A 223 17.34 17.99 -0.01
C LEU A 223 18.30 16.82 0.23
N THR A 224 19.38 16.72 -0.55
CA THR A 224 20.35 15.61 -0.48
C THR A 224 21.38 15.75 0.65
N GLN A 225 21.31 16.82 1.44
CA GLN A 225 22.38 17.18 2.40
C GLN A 225 22.18 16.57 3.79
N ALA A 226 20.98 16.08 4.12
CA ALA A 226 20.65 15.52 5.43
C ALA A 226 19.53 14.47 5.39
N GLY A 227 19.34 13.76 6.51
CA GLY A 227 18.22 12.85 6.74
C GLY A 227 18.20 11.62 5.82
N PRO A 228 17.02 10.99 5.65
CA PRO A 228 16.85 9.77 4.88
C PRO A 228 17.28 9.89 3.41
N HIS A 229 17.22 11.10 2.84
CA HIS A 229 17.64 11.32 1.45
C HIS A 229 19.16 11.22 1.29
N LYS A 230 19.93 11.74 2.26
CA LYS A 230 21.39 11.58 2.28
C LYS A 230 21.79 10.11 2.45
N GLU A 231 21.08 9.37 3.30
CA GLU A 231 21.31 7.93 3.49
C GLU A 231 21.06 7.14 2.20
N ALA A 232 19.96 7.40 1.50
CA ALA A 232 19.65 6.79 0.22
C ALA A 232 20.74 7.08 -0.85
N MET A 233 21.24 8.32 -0.89
CA MET A 233 22.34 8.70 -1.77
C MET A 233 23.64 7.97 -1.41
N SER A 234 23.94 7.81 -0.12
CA SER A 234 25.10 7.05 0.34
C SER A 234 25.00 5.59 -0.11
N GLU A 235 23.85 4.94 0.08
CA GLU A 235 23.61 3.56 -0.35
C GLU A 235 23.78 3.39 -1.86
N PHE A 236 23.29 4.36 -2.65
CA PHE A 236 23.46 4.38 -4.10
C PHE A 236 24.94 4.45 -4.49
N PHE A 237 25.69 5.43 -3.98
CA PHE A 237 27.10 5.61 -4.34
C PHE A 237 28.02 4.53 -3.76
N SER A 238 27.62 3.84 -2.69
CA SER A 238 28.32 2.66 -2.17
C SER A 238 28.03 1.37 -2.95
N GLY A 239 27.15 1.41 -3.96
CA GLY A 239 26.80 0.25 -4.79
C GLY A 239 25.75 -0.68 -4.20
N ASN A 240 25.10 -0.27 -3.10
CA ASN A 240 24.12 -1.06 -2.35
C ASN A 240 22.65 -0.79 -2.74
N LEU A 241 22.42 0.10 -3.72
CA LEU A 241 21.08 0.51 -4.14
C LEU A 241 21.08 0.95 -5.60
N GLY A 242 20.29 0.29 -6.44
CA GLY A 242 20.02 0.73 -7.81
C GLY A 242 21.17 0.49 -8.81
N SER A 243 20.81 0.54 -10.09
CA SER A 243 21.74 0.44 -11.23
C SER A 243 22.10 1.80 -11.83
N ALA A 244 21.17 2.74 -11.77
CA ALA A 244 21.32 4.09 -12.29
C ALA A 244 20.33 5.04 -11.62
N ALA A 245 20.69 6.31 -11.53
CA ALA A 245 19.81 7.37 -11.07
C ALA A 245 20.12 8.68 -11.78
N SER A 246 19.16 9.60 -11.76
CA SER A 246 19.35 10.98 -12.17
C SER A 246 18.67 11.91 -11.17
N THR A 247 19.28 13.07 -10.95
CA THR A 247 18.69 14.16 -10.18
C THR A 247 18.85 15.45 -10.97
N SER A 248 17.83 16.29 -10.94
CA SER A 248 17.83 17.57 -11.63
C SER A 248 16.94 18.57 -10.89
N VAL A 249 17.26 19.86 -11.03
CA VAL A 249 16.46 20.98 -10.52
C VAL A 249 16.19 21.90 -11.69
N TRP A 250 14.92 22.23 -11.88
CA TRP A 250 14.41 23.03 -12.98
C TRP A 250 13.82 24.31 -12.41
N VAL A 251 14.29 25.46 -12.91
CA VAL A 251 13.73 26.76 -12.56
C VAL A 251 12.68 27.12 -13.58
N GLN A 252 11.57 27.67 -13.09
CA GLN A 252 10.43 28.02 -13.91
C GLN A 252 10.77 29.18 -14.87
N GLU A 253 10.73 28.94 -16.19
CA GLU A 253 10.75 30.02 -17.19
C GLU A 253 9.39 30.75 -17.25
N ARG A 254 8.29 29.99 -17.24
CA ARG A 254 6.92 30.52 -17.26
C ARG A 254 5.94 29.54 -16.60
N ILE A 255 5.03 30.07 -15.78
CA ILE A 255 3.80 29.40 -15.35
C ILE A 255 2.59 30.25 -15.70
N ASN A 256 1.54 29.62 -16.20
CA ASN A 256 0.30 30.32 -16.49
C ASN A 256 -0.51 30.51 -15.21
N ALA A 257 -1.41 31.50 -15.23
CA ALA A 257 -2.39 31.67 -14.18
C ALA A 257 -3.30 30.44 -14.08
N VAL A 258 -3.79 30.14 -12.87
CA VAL A 258 -4.84 29.13 -12.71
C VAL A 258 -6.12 29.64 -13.36
N TRP A 259 -6.70 28.81 -14.22
CA TRP A 259 -7.98 29.09 -14.85
C TRP A 259 -9.10 28.50 -14.00
N VAL A 260 -10.03 29.36 -13.59
CA VAL A 260 -11.13 29.01 -12.70
C VAL A 260 -12.44 29.24 -13.42
N ARG A 261 -13.35 28.27 -13.30
CA ARG A 261 -14.71 28.36 -13.82
C ARG A 261 -15.59 29.11 -12.83
N CYS A 262 -16.27 30.16 -13.29
CA CYS A 262 -17.26 30.87 -12.49
C CYS A 262 -18.49 29.98 -12.24
N GLY A 263 -18.93 29.86 -10.99
CA GLY A 263 -20.12 29.07 -10.65
C GLY A 263 -21.44 29.68 -11.10
N SER A 264 -21.46 30.98 -11.45
CA SER A 264 -22.68 31.70 -11.82
C SER A 264 -22.95 31.76 -13.33
N CYS A 265 -21.89 31.88 -14.15
CA CYS A 265 -22.03 32.07 -15.61
C CYS A 265 -21.22 31.07 -16.45
N ASP A 266 -20.55 30.11 -15.81
CA ASP A 266 -19.72 29.06 -16.43
C ASP A 266 -18.53 29.54 -17.29
N GLN A 267 -18.28 30.85 -17.37
CA GLN A 267 -17.11 31.40 -18.04
C GLN A 267 -15.82 31.06 -17.28
N ILE A 268 -14.74 30.84 -18.03
CA ILE A 268 -13.40 30.61 -17.48
C ILE A 268 -12.67 31.95 -17.39
N SER A 269 -12.11 32.23 -16.23
CA SER A 269 -11.31 33.43 -15.96
C SER A 269 -9.95 33.05 -15.36
N SER A 270 -8.98 33.93 -15.53
CA SER A 270 -7.62 33.76 -15.05
C SER A 270 -7.52 34.31 -13.63
N TYR A 271 -7.54 33.44 -12.62
CA TYR A 271 -7.69 33.85 -11.22
C TYR A 271 -6.72 34.95 -10.78
N ASP A 272 -5.41 34.79 -11.06
CA ASP A 272 -4.40 35.79 -10.67
C ASP A 272 -4.50 37.11 -11.44
N ARG A 273 -4.84 37.04 -12.74
CA ARG A 273 -4.86 38.22 -13.62
C ARG A 273 -6.13 39.03 -13.44
N ASP A 274 -7.23 38.33 -13.18
CA ASP A 274 -8.56 38.90 -12.99
C ASP A 274 -8.86 39.12 -11.50
N GLU A 275 -7.84 39.02 -10.63
CA GLU A 275 -7.90 39.26 -9.18
C GLU A 275 -9.07 38.54 -8.49
N GLY A 276 -9.29 37.27 -8.87
CA GLY A 276 -10.35 36.43 -8.32
C GLY A 276 -11.76 36.81 -8.78
N LYS A 277 -11.92 37.55 -9.88
CA LYS A 277 -13.23 37.95 -10.42
C LYS A 277 -13.48 37.42 -11.82
N CYS A 278 -14.73 37.10 -12.10
CA CYS A 278 -15.20 36.77 -13.44
C CYS A 278 -15.62 38.04 -14.20
N GLN A 279 -15.64 37.96 -15.53
CA GLN A 279 -16.13 39.04 -16.40
C GLN A 279 -17.60 39.40 -16.17
N CYS A 280 -18.42 38.50 -15.61
CA CYS A 280 -19.80 38.80 -15.23
C CYS A 280 -19.92 39.60 -13.92
N GLY A 281 -18.80 39.88 -13.24
CA GLY A 281 -18.75 40.64 -11.98
C GLY A 281 -18.75 39.77 -10.71
N GLU A 282 -19.05 38.48 -10.83
CA GLU A 282 -19.05 37.54 -9.71
C GLU A 282 -17.64 37.15 -9.25
N ALA A 283 -17.50 36.86 -7.96
CA ALA A 283 -16.27 36.30 -7.41
C ALA A 283 -16.05 34.87 -7.94
N LEU A 284 -14.80 34.54 -8.25
CA LEU A 284 -14.40 33.18 -8.60
C LEU A 284 -14.23 32.35 -7.31
N PRO A 285 -14.52 31.03 -7.36
CA PRO A 285 -14.13 30.15 -6.26
C PRO A 285 -12.60 30.12 -6.11
N ASP A 286 -12.12 29.85 -4.90
CA ASP A 286 -10.69 29.72 -4.64
C ASP A 286 -10.07 28.63 -5.54
N PRO A 287 -8.94 28.91 -6.20
CA PRO A 287 -8.29 27.93 -7.05
C PRO A 287 -7.68 26.81 -6.21
N PRO A 288 -7.56 25.59 -6.76
CA PRO A 288 -6.71 24.58 -6.15
C PRO A 288 -5.24 25.08 -6.12
N PRO A 289 -4.42 24.57 -5.18
CA PRO A 289 -2.99 24.81 -5.15
C PRO A 289 -2.31 24.56 -6.51
N TYR A 290 -1.23 25.29 -6.77
CA TYR A 290 -0.43 25.13 -7.99
C TYR A 290 0.22 23.75 -8.12
N TRP A 291 0.42 23.04 -7.01
CA TRP A 291 1.09 21.75 -6.95
C TRP A 291 0.38 20.76 -6.02
#